data_AF-A0A1N7S111-F1
#
_entry.id   AF-A0A1N7S111-F1
#
_cell.length_a   1.000
_cell.length_b   1.000
_cell.length_c   1.000
_cell.angle_alpha   90.00
_cell.angle_beta   90.00
_cell.angle_gamma   90.00
#
_symmetry.space_group_name_H-M   'P 1'
#
loop_
_entity.id
_entity.type
_entity.pdbx_description
1 polymer ?
#
loop_
_entity_poly.entity_id
_entity_poly.type
_entity_poly.pdbx_seq_one_letter_code
_entity_poly.pdbx_strand_id
1 'polypeptide(L)'
;MNVVRVPRARQRVHVPPLMQQRMQPYPQRHTQKRARAASAGAPWIVAARRVSMLLLACVATLAPPSSANAQSKADAALAQQHWVLNCMGCHTATGGGIPGKVPPLANSLGYFEHLPAGREYVMRVPGASNSALSDQELADVLNWLLTTMNRDALPNDFKPYTADEITAHRRPAFSDVATVRARLIRDLHERGITGVADRY
;
A
#
# COMPACT_ATOMS: atom_id res chain seq x y z
N MET A 1 -27.50 -56.91 -1.16
CA MET A 1 -27.94 -55.98 -2.22
C MET A 1 -26.78 -55.04 -2.58
N ASN A 2 -26.57 -54.82 -3.87
CA ASN A 2 -25.35 -54.33 -4.51
C ASN A 2 -24.97 -52.86 -4.21
N VAL A 3 -23.66 -52.62 -4.00
CA VAL A 3 -23.04 -51.29 -4.06
C VAL A 3 -22.54 -51.06 -5.49
N VAL A 4 -23.18 -50.15 -6.22
CA VAL A 4 -22.76 -49.74 -7.57
C VAL A 4 -21.62 -48.72 -7.45
N ARG A 5 -20.46 -49.05 -8.00
CA ARG A 5 -19.26 -48.19 -8.02
C ARG A 5 -19.22 -47.38 -9.31
N VAL A 6 -19.28 -46.05 -9.21
CA VAL A 6 -19.15 -45.13 -10.36
C VAL A 6 -17.67 -44.88 -10.67
N PRO A 7 -17.21 -44.95 -11.93
CA PRO A 7 -15.81 -44.66 -12.26
C PRO A 7 -15.56 -43.14 -12.36
N ARG A 8 -14.51 -42.66 -11.67
CA ARG A 8 -13.99 -41.29 -11.84
C ARG A 8 -13.14 -41.20 -13.11
N ALA A 9 -13.56 -40.38 -14.07
CA ALA A 9 -12.75 -39.99 -15.21
C ALA A 9 -11.58 -39.09 -14.75
N ARG A 10 -10.34 -39.45 -15.11
CA ARG A 10 -9.16 -38.58 -14.93
C ARG A 10 -9.15 -37.52 -16.03
N GLN A 11 -9.43 -36.27 -15.68
CA GLN A 11 -9.12 -35.14 -16.56
C GLN A 11 -7.61 -34.92 -16.59
N ARG A 12 -7.02 -35.01 -17.79
CA ARG A 12 -5.64 -34.56 -18.04
C ARG A 12 -5.66 -33.05 -18.20
N VAL A 13 -4.97 -32.35 -17.31
CA VAL A 13 -4.69 -30.91 -17.47
C VAL A 13 -3.62 -30.77 -18.55
N HIS A 14 -3.99 -30.08 -19.64
CA HIS A 14 -3.07 -29.73 -20.72
C HIS A 14 -2.36 -28.42 -20.35
N VAL A 15 -1.03 -28.48 -20.18
CA VAL A 15 -0.18 -27.32 -19.93
C VAL A 15 0.43 -26.89 -21.28
N PRO A 16 0.22 -25.66 -21.76
CA PRO A 16 0.84 -25.19 -23.00
C PRO A 16 2.35 -24.95 -22.83
N PRO A 17 3.16 -25.11 -23.90
CA PRO A 17 4.60 -24.95 -23.84
C PRO A 17 5.03 -23.48 -23.70
N LEU A 18 6.05 -23.25 -22.86
CA LEU A 18 6.74 -21.98 -22.66
C LEU A 18 7.48 -21.57 -23.94
N MET A 19 7.13 -20.39 -24.45
CA MET A 19 7.75 -19.74 -25.59
C MET A 19 9.17 -19.28 -25.19
N GLN A 20 10.19 -19.99 -25.69
CA GLN A 20 11.60 -19.64 -25.53
C GLN A 20 11.90 -18.33 -26.29
N GLN A 21 12.20 -17.26 -25.55
CA GLN A 21 12.76 -16.04 -26.12
C GLN A 21 14.23 -16.28 -26.50
N ARG A 22 14.52 -16.18 -27.80
CA ARG A 22 15.88 -16.21 -28.36
C ARG A 22 16.65 -14.96 -27.90
N MET A 23 17.75 -15.18 -27.19
CA MET A 23 18.79 -14.16 -27.01
C MET A 23 19.38 -13.78 -28.38
N GLN A 24 19.35 -12.50 -28.71
CA GLN A 24 20.03 -11.90 -29.85
C GLN A 24 21.46 -11.48 -29.43
N PRO A 25 22.51 -11.79 -30.19
CA PRO A 25 23.87 -11.37 -29.87
C PRO A 25 24.12 -9.89 -30.21
N TYR A 26 24.79 -9.20 -29.28
CA TYR A 26 25.25 -7.81 -29.41
C TYR A 26 26.47 -7.72 -30.34
N PRO A 27 26.48 -6.85 -31.38
CA PRO A 27 27.66 -6.67 -32.21
C PRO A 27 28.71 -5.78 -31.53
N GLN A 28 29.94 -6.27 -31.52
CA GLN A 28 31.14 -5.57 -31.05
C GLN A 28 31.90 -4.93 -32.21
N ARG A 29 32.63 -3.86 -31.85
CA ARG A 29 33.78 -3.21 -32.50
C ARG A 29 33.45 -2.02 -33.41
N HIS A 30 33.95 -0.85 -33.01
CA HIS A 30 34.75 -0.05 -33.93
C HIS A 30 36.03 0.46 -33.26
N THR A 31 37.09 0.29 -34.02
CA THR A 31 38.50 0.49 -33.71
C THR A 31 38.88 1.96 -33.72
N GLN A 32 39.57 2.41 -32.68
CA GLN A 32 40.11 3.76 -32.58
C GLN A 32 41.40 3.84 -33.43
N LYS A 33 41.34 4.47 -34.61
CA LYS A 33 42.53 4.82 -35.39
C LYS A 33 43.22 6.01 -34.73
N ARG A 34 44.47 5.81 -34.31
CA ARG A 34 45.41 6.89 -33.99
C ARG A 34 45.84 7.60 -35.28
N ALA A 35 45.79 8.92 -35.27
CA ALA A 35 46.58 9.76 -36.17
C ALA A 35 47.39 10.76 -35.33
N ARG A 36 48.68 10.86 -35.64
CA ARG A 36 49.68 11.74 -35.01
C ARG A 36 49.95 12.93 -35.94
N ALA A 37 50.38 14.03 -35.30
CA ALA A 37 51.13 15.19 -35.82
C ALA A 37 50.34 16.13 -36.77
N ALA A 38 50.58 17.45 -36.83
CA ALA A 38 51.75 18.24 -36.48
C ALA A 38 51.38 19.68 -36.07
N SER A 39 52.34 20.35 -35.44
CA SER A 39 52.38 21.76 -35.02
C SER A 39 52.63 22.74 -36.17
N ALA A 40 52.05 23.95 -36.11
CA ALA A 40 52.68 25.21 -36.57
C ALA A 40 51.84 26.46 -36.21
N GLY A 41 52.49 27.51 -35.69
CA GLY A 41 52.25 28.90 -36.11
C GLY A 41 51.12 29.74 -35.47
N ALA A 42 51.38 30.28 -34.28
CA ALA A 42 51.32 31.69 -33.80
C ALA A 42 50.65 32.84 -34.66
N PRO A 43 50.48 34.08 -34.14
CA PRO A 43 49.20 34.65 -33.67
C PRO A 43 48.89 36.09 -34.18
N TRP A 44 47.66 36.41 -34.60
CA TRP A 44 47.36 37.79 -35.09
C TRP A 44 45.97 38.30 -34.66
N ILE A 45 46.00 39.21 -33.67
CA ILE A 45 45.38 40.55 -33.66
C ILE A 45 43.84 40.67 -33.83
N VAL A 46 43.20 41.05 -32.71
CA VAL A 46 42.25 42.17 -32.47
C VAL A 46 41.04 42.39 -33.42
N ALA A 47 39.91 42.76 -32.78
CA ALA A 47 38.73 43.49 -33.29
C ALA A 47 37.52 42.58 -33.61
N ALA A 48 36.25 42.86 -33.29
CA ALA A 48 35.63 44.01 -32.65
C ALA A 48 34.22 43.61 -32.14
N ARG A 49 33.84 44.20 -30.99
CA ARG A 49 32.58 44.91 -30.73
C ARG A 49 31.23 44.35 -31.26
N ARG A 50 30.38 44.04 -30.27
CA ARG A 50 28.95 44.42 -30.15
C ARG A 50 27.93 43.73 -31.06
N VAL A 51 27.34 42.65 -30.55
CA VAL A 51 25.88 42.43 -30.58
C VAL A 51 25.47 41.75 -29.26
N SER A 52 25.29 42.57 -28.22
CA SER A 52 24.54 42.19 -27.02
C SER A 52 23.17 42.86 -27.09
N MET A 53 22.16 42.16 -26.58
CA MET A 53 20.71 42.48 -26.54
C MET A 53 19.90 41.92 -27.70
N LEU A 54 19.25 40.78 -27.44
CA LEU A 54 17.89 40.37 -27.87
C LEU A 54 17.75 38.84 -27.83
N LEU A 55 17.89 38.22 -26.67
CA LEU A 55 17.26 36.92 -26.33
C LEU A 55 17.01 36.88 -24.82
N LEU A 56 16.21 37.82 -24.32
CA LEU A 56 15.66 37.80 -22.96
C LEU A 56 14.16 37.58 -23.08
N ALA A 57 13.71 36.32 -22.98
CA ALA A 57 12.38 35.89 -22.53
C ALA A 57 12.06 34.49 -23.09
N CYS A 58 12.54 33.45 -22.41
CA CYS A 58 11.88 32.14 -22.34
C CYS A 58 12.59 31.31 -21.26
N VAL A 59 12.62 31.85 -20.03
CA VAL A 59 12.84 30.98 -18.87
C VAL A 59 11.49 30.31 -18.62
N ALA A 60 11.24 29.24 -19.36
CA ALA A 60 10.15 28.33 -19.04
C ALA A 60 10.47 27.76 -17.65
N THR A 61 9.63 28.10 -16.67
CA THR A 61 9.67 27.51 -15.34
C THR A 61 9.35 26.03 -15.46
N LEU A 62 10.36 25.19 -15.67
CA LEU A 62 10.25 23.75 -15.39
C LEU A 62 10.12 23.59 -13.87
N ALA A 63 8.91 23.73 -13.35
CA ALA A 63 8.61 23.25 -12.01
C ALA A 63 8.66 21.72 -12.07
N PRO A 64 9.54 21.05 -11.31
CA PRO A 64 9.53 19.59 -11.24
C PRO A 64 8.18 19.11 -10.67
N PRO A 65 7.63 17.98 -11.13
CA PRO A 65 6.41 17.43 -10.58
C PRO A 65 6.58 17.19 -9.08
N SER A 66 5.59 17.60 -8.27
CA SER A 66 5.66 17.50 -6.81
C SER A 66 5.81 16.05 -6.36
N SER A 67 6.93 15.72 -5.72
CA SER A 67 7.25 14.38 -5.20
C SER A 67 6.28 13.86 -4.15
N ALA A 68 5.49 14.73 -3.51
CA ALA A 68 4.52 14.37 -2.48
C ALA A 68 3.44 13.39 -2.97
N ASN A 69 2.95 13.55 -4.20
CA ASN A 69 1.91 12.67 -4.78
C ASN A 69 2.47 11.32 -5.24
N ALA A 70 3.75 11.25 -5.59
CA ALA A 70 4.40 9.99 -5.94
C ALA A 70 4.71 9.18 -4.68
N GLN A 71 5.18 9.85 -3.62
CA GLN A 71 5.42 9.25 -2.31
C GLN A 71 4.13 8.69 -1.72
N SER A 72 3.04 9.45 -1.68
CA SER A 72 1.76 8.97 -1.12
C SER A 72 1.18 7.76 -1.85
N LYS A 73 1.36 7.66 -3.18
CA LYS A 73 0.98 6.47 -3.95
C LYS A 73 1.85 5.26 -3.60
N ALA A 74 3.16 5.45 -3.42
CA ALA A 74 4.06 4.38 -3.01
C ALA A 74 3.73 3.90 -1.59
N ASP A 75 3.46 4.82 -0.67
CA ASP A 75 3.07 4.53 0.71
C ASP A 75 1.74 3.75 0.75
N ALA A 76 0.74 4.18 -0.03
CA ALA A 76 -0.53 3.46 -0.14
C ALA A 76 -0.36 2.06 -0.75
N ALA A 77 0.51 1.90 -1.74
CA ALA A 77 0.80 0.60 -2.34
C ALA A 77 1.53 -0.34 -1.34
N LEU A 78 2.41 0.20 -0.51
CA LEU A 78 3.09 -0.56 0.54
C LEU A 78 2.11 -0.95 1.66
N ALA A 79 1.25 -0.03 2.11
CA ALA A 79 0.19 -0.32 3.07
C ALA A 79 -0.75 -1.44 2.56
N GLN A 80 -1.12 -1.40 1.28
CA GLN A 80 -1.89 -2.48 0.66
C GLN A 80 -1.13 -3.82 0.66
N GLN A 81 0.19 -3.82 0.44
CA GLN A 81 1.00 -5.04 0.55
C GLN A 81 0.99 -5.58 1.98
N HIS A 82 1.14 -4.70 2.99
CA HIS A 82 1.03 -5.11 4.39
C HIS A 82 -0.34 -5.70 4.70
N TRP A 83 -1.43 -5.13 4.16
CA TRP A 83 -2.78 -5.73 4.25
C TRP A 83 -2.81 -7.16 3.69
N VAL A 84 -2.31 -7.33 2.46
CA VAL A 84 -2.28 -8.64 1.77
C VAL A 84 -1.50 -9.68 2.57
N LEU A 85 -0.35 -9.29 3.12
CA LEU A 85 0.56 -10.21 3.78
C LEU A 85 0.19 -10.52 5.24
N ASN A 86 -0.47 -9.59 5.94
CA ASN A 86 -0.64 -9.70 7.40
C ASN A 86 -2.09 -9.84 7.85
N CYS A 87 -3.06 -9.49 7.02
CA CYS A 87 -4.45 -9.37 7.47
C CYS A 87 -5.44 -10.09 6.55
N MET A 88 -5.23 -9.99 5.24
CA MET A 88 -6.09 -10.57 4.19
C MET A 88 -6.29 -12.07 4.36
N GLY A 89 -5.27 -12.80 4.83
CA GLY A 89 -5.35 -14.25 5.01
C GLY A 89 -6.53 -14.69 5.89
N CYS A 90 -6.91 -13.88 6.88
CA CYS A 90 -8.07 -14.14 7.73
C CYS A 90 -9.29 -13.33 7.28
N HIS A 91 -9.11 -12.04 6.98
CA HIS A 91 -10.21 -11.12 6.71
C HIS A 91 -10.67 -11.10 5.25
N THR A 92 -10.10 -11.96 4.40
CA THR A 92 -10.31 -12.08 2.94
C THR A 92 -9.80 -10.88 2.14
N ALA A 93 -9.70 -11.02 0.81
CA ALA A 93 -9.27 -9.95 -0.09
C ALA A 93 -10.11 -8.67 0.01
N THR A 94 -11.42 -8.81 0.25
CA THR A 94 -12.37 -7.70 0.32
C THR A 94 -12.53 -7.13 1.73
N GLY A 95 -11.87 -7.71 2.73
CA GLY A 95 -12.07 -7.34 4.13
C GLY A 95 -13.42 -7.80 4.71
N GLY A 96 -14.17 -8.66 4.03
CA GLY A 96 -15.49 -9.14 4.46
C GLY A 96 -15.47 -10.16 5.60
N GLY A 97 -14.31 -10.71 5.95
CA GLY A 97 -14.20 -11.74 6.99
C GLY A 97 -14.81 -13.08 6.58
N ILE A 98 -15.04 -13.94 7.59
CA ILE A 98 -15.63 -15.26 7.45
C ILE A 98 -16.78 -15.35 8.46
N PRO A 99 -18.04 -15.53 8.02
CA PRO A 99 -19.15 -15.55 8.94
C PRO A 99 -19.01 -16.57 10.07
N GLY A 100 -19.30 -16.15 11.30
CA GLY A 100 -19.16 -16.93 12.53
C GLY A 100 -17.72 -17.19 12.99
N LYS A 101 -16.69 -16.72 12.28
CA LYS A 101 -15.28 -17.06 12.56
C LYS A 101 -14.35 -15.87 12.60
N VAL A 102 -14.39 -15.00 11.58
CA VAL A 102 -13.50 -13.85 11.43
C VAL A 102 -14.35 -12.61 11.13
N PRO A 103 -14.23 -11.52 11.91
CA PRO A 103 -15.09 -10.36 11.70
C PRO A 103 -14.78 -9.63 10.38
N PRO A 104 -15.79 -8.98 9.76
CA PRO A 104 -15.55 -8.04 8.69
C PRO A 104 -14.80 -6.82 9.22
N LEU A 105 -13.82 -6.36 8.43
CA LEU A 105 -13.15 -5.08 8.61
C LEU A 105 -13.69 -4.03 7.66
N ALA A 106 -14.01 -4.39 6.42
CA ALA A 106 -14.61 -3.48 5.46
C ALA A 106 -16.04 -3.10 5.91
N ASN A 107 -16.37 -1.81 5.80
CA ASN A 107 -17.66 -1.22 6.18
C ASN A 107 -18.10 -1.55 7.62
N SER A 108 -17.14 -1.78 8.53
CA SER A 108 -17.39 -2.26 9.89
C SER A 108 -16.38 -1.68 10.87
N LEU A 109 -15.08 -1.77 10.56
CA LEU A 109 -14.01 -1.31 11.44
C LEU A 109 -14.10 0.20 11.74
N GLY A 110 -14.50 1.00 10.75
CA GLY A 110 -14.60 2.46 10.90
C GLY A 110 -15.56 2.93 11.99
N TYR A 111 -16.59 2.15 12.32
CA TYR A 111 -17.53 2.53 13.39
C TYR A 111 -16.85 2.58 14.76
N PHE A 112 -15.82 1.77 15.01
CA PHE A 112 -15.10 1.79 16.28
C PHE A 112 -14.32 3.09 16.48
N GLU A 113 -13.98 3.82 15.42
CA GLU A 113 -13.29 5.11 15.51
C GLU A 113 -14.15 6.22 16.15
N HIS A 114 -15.46 6.02 16.28
CA HIS A 114 -16.35 6.96 16.98
C HIS A 114 -16.20 6.94 18.50
N LEU A 115 -15.43 5.98 19.05
CA LEU A 115 -15.19 5.81 20.48
C LEU A 115 -13.68 5.82 20.75
N PRO A 116 -13.18 6.56 21.76
CA PRO A 116 -11.78 6.44 22.17
C PRO A 116 -11.36 5.01 22.52
N ALA A 117 -12.22 4.26 23.22
CA ALA A 117 -12.00 2.85 23.52
C ALA A 117 -12.08 1.95 22.27
N GLY A 118 -12.85 2.35 21.26
CA GLY A 118 -12.92 1.64 19.98
C GLY A 118 -11.67 1.84 19.14
N ARG A 119 -11.09 3.04 19.16
CA ARG A 119 -9.78 3.34 18.58
C ARG A 119 -8.67 2.47 19.19
N GLU A 120 -8.63 2.37 20.53
CA GLU A 120 -7.70 1.43 21.19
C GLU A 120 -7.97 -0.04 20.82
N TYR A 121 -9.24 -0.41 20.65
CA TYR A 121 -9.62 -1.75 20.23
C TYR A 121 -9.00 -2.16 18.90
N VAL A 122 -9.03 -1.29 17.89
CA VAL A 122 -8.43 -1.57 16.57
C VAL A 122 -6.94 -1.92 16.69
N MET A 123 -6.19 -1.17 17.49
CA MET A 123 -4.74 -1.37 17.68
C MET A 123 -4.40 -2.63 18.49
N ARG A 124 -5.30 -3.04 19.39
CA ARG A 124 -5.04 -4.07 20.41
C ARG A 124 -5.67 -5.43 20.12
N VAL A 125 -6.41 -5.59 19.02
CA VAL A 125 -6.81 -6.93 18.54
C VAL A 125 -5.54 -7.77 18.32
N PRO A 126 -5.47 -9.04 18.77
CA PRO A 126 -4.25 -9.86 18.73
C PRO A 126 -3.54 -9.88 17.37
N GLY A 127 -4.30 -9.92 16.27
CA GLY A 127 -3.73 -9.86 14.92
C GLY A 127 -2.97 -8.57 14.62
N ALA A 128 -3.46 -7.41 15.09
CA ALA A 128 -2.79 -6.12 14.94
C ALA A 128 -1.65 -5.97 15.97
N SER A 129 -1.97 -6.12 17.26
CA SER A 129 -1.02 -5.96 18.38
C SER A 129 0.23 -6.81 18.21
N ASN A 130 0.07 -8.08 17.83
CA ASN A 130 1.16 -9.04 17.76
C ASN A 130 1.71 -9.22 16.34
N SER A 131 1.30 -8.38 15.39
CA SER A 131 1.84 -8.40 14.02
C SER A 131 3.36 -8.13 14.03
N ALA A 132 4.05 -8.68 13.03
CA ALA A 132 5.47 -8.42 12.81
C ALA A 132 5.75 -7.01 12.22
N LEU A 133 4.69 -6.25 11.94
CA LEU A 133 4.78 -4.88 11.46
C LEU A 133 5.38 -3.97 12.54
N SER A 134 6.23 -3.06 12.11
CA SER A 134 6.62 -1.89 12.91
C SER A 134 5.38 -1.04 13.23
N ASP A 135 5.52 -0.14 14.20
CA ASP A 135 4.42 0.72 14.61
C ASP A 135 3.98 1.68 13.49
N GLN A 136 4.92 2.13 12.66
CA GLN A 136 4.64 2.94 11.48
C GLN A 136 3.89 2.12 10.41
N GLU A 137 4.38 0.92 10.07
CA GLU A 137 3.71 0.07 9.07
C GLU A 137 2.30 -0.35 9.52
N LEU A 138 2.10 -0.57 10.83
CA LEU A 138 0.78 -0.84 11.39
C LEU A 138 -0.13 0.39 11.30
N ALA A 139 0.37 1.59 11.62
CA ALA A 139 -0.39 2.82 11.42
C ALA A 139 -0.83 2.98 9.95
N ASP A 140 0.10 2.76 9.01
CA ASP A 140 -0.14 2.93 7.58
C ASP A 140 -1.18 1.93 7.05
N VAL A 141 -1.10 0.65 7.42
CA VAL A 141 -2.10 -0.34 6.99
C VAL A 141 -3.48 -0.10 7.60
N LEU A 142 -3.55 0.33 8.86
CA LEU A 142 -4.82 0.67 9.50
C LEU A 142 -5.46 1.89 8.83
N ASN A 143 -4.67 2.94 8.57
CA ASN A 143 -5.13 4.14 7.87
C ASN A 143 -5.58 3.82 6.44
N TRP A 144 -4.83 2.98 5.73
CA TRP A 144 -5.21 2.52 4.39
C TRP A 144 -6.54 1.75 4.44
N LEU A 145 -6.72 0.81 5.36
CA LEU A 145 -7.98 0.07 5.54
C LEU A 145 -9.17 0.98 5.84
N LEU A 146 -8.96 1.96 6.71
CA LEU A 146 -10.02 2.87 7.15
C LEU A 146 -10.47 3.79 6.01
N THR A 147 -9.51 4.34 5.26
CA THR A 147 -9.80 5.30 4.18
C THR A 147 -10.26 4.64 2.88
N THR A 148 -9.89 3.38 2.63
CA THR A 148 -10.26 2.66 1.39
C THR A 148 -11.48 1.77 1.54
N MET A 149 -11.71 1.17 2.71
CA MET A 149 -12.79 0.19 2.92
C MET A 149 -13.83 0.60 3.98
N ASN A 150 -13.64 1.73 4.67
CA ASN A 150 -14.53 2.15 5.77
C ASN A 150 -14.94 3.63 5.72
N ARG A 151 -14.71 4.31 4.58
CA ARG A 151 -14.87 5.76 4.47
C ARG A 151 -16.26 6.25 4.91
N ASP A 152 -17.31 5.50 4.62
CA ASP A 152 -18.69 5.85 4.99
C ASP A 152 -19.02 5.58 6.47
N ALA A 153 -18.19 4.78 7.16
CA ALA A 153 -18.36 4.45 8.57
C ALA A 153 -17.54 5.36 9.50
N LEU A 154 -16.62 6.17 8.96
CA LEU A 154 -15.72 7.03 9.75
C LEU A 154 -16.45 8.22 10.38
N PRO A 155 -16.02 8.67 11.57
CA PRO A 155 -16.47 9.95 12.11
C PRO A 155 -15.96 11.12 11.26
N ASN A 156 -16.69 12.23 11.24
CA ASN A 156 -16.34 13.41 10.44
C ASN A 156 -14.98 14.03 10.85
N ASP A 157 -14.59 13.86 12.11
CA ASP A 157 -13.35 14.35 12.70
C ASP A 157 -12.28 13.25 12.82
N PHE A 158 -12.38 12.18 12.01
CA PHE A 158 -11.40 11.10 11.98
C PHE A 158 -9.97 11.61 11.86
N LYS A 159 -9.11 11.08 12.73
CA LYS A 159 -7.66 11.33 12.72
C LYS A 159 -6.93 10.05 12.34
N PRO A 160 -6.05 10.08 11.32
CA PRO A 160 -5.18 8.95 11.03
C PRO A 160 -4.36 8.53 12.25
N TYR A 161 -4.15 7.23 12.42
CA TYR A 161 -3.21 6.68 13.40
C TYR A 161 -1.79 7.17 13.11
N THR A 162 -1.02 7.39 14.16
CA THR A 162 0.41 7.70 14.09
C THR A 162 1.23 6.54 14.65
N ALA A 163 2.50 6.45 14.25
CA ALA A 163 3.41 5.47 14.84
C ALA A 163 3.51 5.65 16.37
N ASP A 164 3.63 6.88 16.87
CA ASP A 164 3.73 7.16 18.30
C ASP A 164 2.50 6.67 19.09
N GLU A 165 1.30 6.86 18.53
CA GLU A 165 0.07 6.34 19.12
C GLU A 165 0.07 4.81 19.15
N ILE A 166 0.45 4.17 18.04
CA ILE A 166 0.55 2.72 17.96
C ILE A 166 1.57 2.18 18.96
N THR A 167 2.75 2.81 19.08
CA THR A 167 3.79 2.45 20.05
C THR A 167 3.24 2.52 21.48
N ALA A 168 2.49 3.57 21.81
CA ALA A 168 1.97 3.79 23.15
C ALA A 168 0.83 2.83 23.53
N HIS A 169 -0.03 2.44 22.57
CA HIS A 169 -1.30 1.80 22.89
C HIS A 169 -1.47 0.37 22.37
N ARG A 170 -0.72 -0.09 21.35
CA ARG A 170 -1.02 -1.38 20.70
C ARG A 170 -0.83 -2.59 21.62
N ARG A 171 -0.11 -2.47 22.74
CA ARG A 171 0.18 -3.58 23.69
C ARG A 171 -0.29 -3.24 25.12
N PRO A 172 -0.68 -4.25 25.91
CA PRO A 172 -0.82 -5.66 25.54
C PRO A 172 -2.07 -5.90 24.69
N ALA A 173 -2.03 -6.96 23.87
CA ALA A 173 -3.19 -7.44 23.13
C ALA A 173 -4.36 -7.74 24.07
N PHE A 174 -5.59 -7.55 23.60
CA PHE A 174 -6.76 -8.02 24.31
C PHE A 174 -6.80 -9.55 24.36
N SER A 175 -6.96 -10.11 25.56
CA SER A 175 -7.14 -11.56 25.77
C SER A 175 -8.56 -12.02 25.42
N ASP A 176 -9.57 -11.19 25.71
CA ASP A 176 -10.97 -11.44 25.38
C ASP A 176 -11.51 -10.35 24.44
N VAL A 177 -11.15 -10.48 23.17
CA VAL A 177 -11.54 -9.56 22.09
C VAL A 177 -13.06 -9.55 21.89
N ALA A 178 -13.72 -10.70 22.04
CA ALA A 178 -15.15 -10.83 21.80
C ALA A 178 -15.97 -10.03 22.82
N THR A 179 -15.62 -10.12 24.10
CA THR A 179 -16.28 -9.35 25.16
C THR A 179 -16.04 -7.84 24.99
N VAL A 180 -14.82 -7.43 24.63
CA VAL A 180 -14.52 -6.01 24.37
C VAL A 180 -15.30 -5.51 23.16
N ARG A 181 -15.34 -6.27 22.06
CA ARG A 181 -16.11 -5.91 20.87
C ARG A 181 -17.61 -5.76 21.18
N ALA A 182 -18.20 -6.72 21.89
CA ALA A 182 -19.61 -6.68 22.24
C ALA A 182 -19.96 -5.46 23.11
N ARG A 183 -19.07 -5.09 24.06
CA ARG A 183 -19.20 -3.87 24.85
C ARG A 183 -19.21 -2.63 23.95
N LEU A 184 -18.22 -2.49 23.08
CA LEU A 184 -18.09 -1.34 22.18
C LEU A 184 -19.28 -1.19 21.24
N ILE A 185 -19.83 -2.30 20.74
CA ILE A 185 -21.02 -2.26 19.87
C ILE A 185 -22.24 -1.72 20.62
N ARG A 186 -22.47 -2.19 21.86
CA ARG A 186 -23.54 -1.63 22.68
C ARG A 186 -23.33 -0.13 22.91
N ASP A 187 -22.11 0.29 23.25
CA ASP A 187 -21.79 1.71 23.47
C ASP A 187 -21.98 2.55 22.19
N LEU A 188 -21.72 1.98 20.99
CA LEU A 188 -22.03 2.61 19.71
C LEU A 188 -23.53 2.74 19.46
N HIS A 189 -24.29 1.67 19.74
CA HIS A 189 -25.75 1.66 19.59
C HIS A 189 -26.43 2.66 20.52
N GLU A 190 -25.96 2.79 21.76
CA GLU A 190 -26.43 3.80 22.72
C GLU A 190 -26.22 5.24 22.21
N ARG A 191 -25.26 5.45 21.30
CA ARG A 191 -24.99 6.74 20.63
C ARG A 191 -25.71 6.88 19.28
N GLY A 192 -26.58 5.93 18.93
CA GLY A 192 -27.33 5.93 17.66
C GLY A 192 -26.52 5.45 16.45
N ILE A 193 -25.33 4.87 16.66
CA ILE A 193 -24.47 4.36 15.59
C ILE A 193 -24.72 2.86 15.42
N THR A 194 -25.69 2.50 14.57
CA THR A 194 -26.18 1.11 14.45
C THR A 194 -25.62 0.35 13.23
N GLY A 195 -24.66 0.92 12.52
CA GLY A 195 -24.12 0.34 11.28
C GLY A 195 -23.18 -0.87 11.47
N VAL A 196 -22.74 -1.13 12.70
CA VAL A 196 -21.94 -2.31 13.05
C VAL A 196 -22.85 -3.46 13.49
N ALA A 197 -22.67 -4.63 12.88
CA ALA A 197 -23.43 -5.83 13.23
C ALA A 197 -22.95 -6.45 14.54
N ASP A 198 -23.90 -6.86 15.39
CA ASP A 198 -23.65 -7.55 16.66
C ASP A 198 -22.85 -8.84 16.45
N ARG A 199 -23.24 -9.59 15.41
CA ARG A 199 -22.65 -10.85 15.00
C ARG A 199 -22.13 -10.74 13.59
N TYR A 200 -21.12 -11.53 13.31
CA TYR A 200 -20.54 -11.74 12.00
C TYR A 200 -20.47 -13.22 11.76
#